data_AF-A0A1E4RMI5-F1
#
_entry.id   AF-A0A1E4RMI5-F1
#
_cell.length_a   1.000
_cell.length_b   1.000
_cell.length_c   1.000
_cell.angle_alpha   90.00
_cell.angle_beta   90.00
_cell.angle_gamma   90.00
#
_symmetry.space_group_name_H-M   'P 1'
#
loop_
_entity.id
_entity.type
_entity.pdbx_description
1 polymer ?
#
loop_
_entity_poly.entity_id
_entity_poly.type
_entity_poly.pdbx_seq_one_letter_code
_entity_poly.pdbx_strand_id
1 'polypeptide(L)'
;MAYLARCSNNFQNENSLITLPRTNFFSWFLIWRVPTLRILFNLLKSDENWELESSLSQTFFKKIMNSKIPEWIILFPEANVWNPEDCRLHQKQCEKYYLPVLQNLLYPRFSGFYNAISSLNNKQNNKISTIYDVTIFYLKKPRISATESKEYGSSFASPTLLKIFSSEDEIEVKIHVKSKLIMRVPTKRKRLERWLEHCWVEKDKFITNEYLSHQIEPIVSTSLIDKPITSLLTSPSTNEISK
;
A
#
# COMPACT_ATOMS: atom_id res chain seq x y z
N MET A 1 1.41 3.25 2.70
CA MET A 1 1.12 4.33 1.74
C MET A 1 0.13 5.26 2.42
N ALA A 2 0.49 6.51 2.70
CA ALA A 2 -0.45 7.43 3.36
C ALA A 2 -1.09 8.35 2.30
N TYR A 3 -2.38 8.22 2.09
CA TYR A 3 -3.20 9.11 1.26
C TYR A 3 -3.90 10.11 2.17
N LEU A 4 -3.99 11.37 1.78
CA LEU A 4 -4.88 12.33 2.41
C LEU A 4 -6.05 12.57 1.45
N ALA A 5 -7.27 12.23 1.85
CA ALA A 5 -8.46 12.55 1.05
C ALA A 5 -9.26 13.69 1.68
N ARG A 6 -9.69 14.59 0.80
CA ARG A 6 -10.62 15.68 1.09
C ARG A 6 -12.05 15.16 0.93
N CYS A 7 -12.86 15.24 1.99
CA CYS A 7 -14.31 15.10 1.85
C CYS A 7 -14.87 16.29 1.06
N SER A 8 -15.56 16.00 -0.05
CA SER A 8 -16.46 16.96 -0.68
C SER A 8 -17.80 16.89 0.05
N ASN A 9 -18.11 17.86 0.91
CA ASN A 9 -19.42 17.98 1.56
C ASN A 9 -20.49 18.52 0.59
N ASN A 10 -20.60 17.95 -0.62
CA ASN A 10 -21.65 18.30 -1.57
C ASN A 10 -22.57 17.10 -1.88
N PHE A 11 -22.84 16.26 -0.87
CA PHE A 11 -23.79 15.14 -0.97
C PHE A 11 -25.27 15.58 -0.90
N GLN A 12 -25.58 16.80 -1.35
CA GLN A 12 -26.96 17.31 -1.42
C GLN A 12 -27.37 17.83 -2.81
N ASN A 13 -26.54 17.70 -3.85
CA ASN A 13 -26.97 18.01 -5.22
C ASN A 13 -26.71 16.82 -6.15
N GLU A 14 -27.78 16.11 -6.49
CA GLU A 14 -27.81 14.94 -7.38
C GLU A 14 -27.33 15.22 -8.83
N ASN A 15 -27.01 16.48 -9.18
CA ASN A 15 -26.56 16.88 -10.52
C ASN A 15 -25.11 17.41 -10.59
N SER A 16 -24.29 17.22 -9.56
CA SER A 16 -22.87 17.60 -9.66
C SER A 16 -22.08 16.57 -10.46
N LEU A 17 -21.57 16.96 -11.64
CA LEU A 17 -20.54 16.23 -12.39
C LEU A 17 -19.50 15.69 -11.40
N ILE A 18 -19.27 14.37 -11.40
CA ILE A 18 -18.26 13.72 -10.56
C ILE A 18 -16.90 14.30 -10.95
N THR A 19 -16.44 15.30 -10.20
CA THR A 19 -15.12 15.89 -10.42
C THR A 19 -14.07 14.92 -9.88
N LEU A 20 -13.33 14.29 -10.79
CA LEU A 20 -12.25 13.40 -10.41
C LEU A 20 -11.21 14.20 -9.61
N PRO A 21 -10.79 13.69 -8.43
CA PRO A 21 -9.76 14.35 -7.67
C PRO A 21 -8.43 14.28 -8.40
N ARG A 22 -7.67 15.37 -8.33
CA ARG A 22 -6.30 15.40 -8.87
C ARG A 22 -5.35 14.77 -7.87
N THR A 23 -4.58 13.78 -8.29
CA THR A 23 -3.54 13.16 -7.46
C THR A 23 -2.24 13.95 -7.53
N ASN A 24 -1.73 14.35 -6.37
CA ASN A 24 -0.41 14.96 -6.22
C ASN A 24 0.47 14.01 -5.40
N PHE A 25 1.49 13.45 -6.05
CA PHE A 25 2.52 12.69 -5.36
C PHE A 25 3.43 13.67 -4.61
N PHE A 26 3.41 13.66 -3.28
CA PHE A 26 4.40 14.43 -2.54
C PHE A 26 5.72 13.67 -2.60
N SER A 27 6.48 13.94 -3.66
CA SER A 27 7.86 13.54 -3.79
C SER A 27 8.74 14.76 -3.60
N TRP A 28 9.95 14.54 -3.10
CA TRP A 28 10.99 15.57 -2.98
C TRP A 28 11.26 16.29 -4.30
N PHE A 29 11.04 15.59 -5.42
CA PHE A 29 11.20 16.12 -6.77
C PHE A 29 10.24 17.27 -7.10
N LEU A 30 9.00 17.26 -6.60
CA LEU A 30 8.02 18.32 -6.89
C LEU A 30 8.33 19.66 -6.22
N ILE A 31 9.24 19.67 -5.25
CA ILE A 31 9.62 20.87 -4.50
C ILE A 31 10.87 21.54 -5.10
N TRP A 32 11.51 20.90 -6.08
CA TRP A 32 12.68 21.45 -6.75
C TRP A 32 12.31 22.62 -7.69
N ARG A 33 12.55 23.86 -7.24
CA ARG A 33 13.12 24.90 -8.10
C ARG A 33 14.64 24.70 -8.08
N VAL A 34 15.27 24.81 -9.26
CA VAL A 34 16.71 24.60 -9.56
C VAL A 34 17.59 24.40 -8.31
N PRO A 35 18.25 23.23 -8.15
CA PRO A 35 19.03 22.96 -6.96
C PRO A 35 20.06 24.06 -6.78
N THR A 36 20.03 24.72 -5.62
CA THR A 36 21.12 25.60 -5.22
C THR A 36 22.39 24.75 -5.11
N LEU A 37 23.57 25.34 -5.37
CA LEU A 37 24.85 24.63 -5.25
C LEU A 37 24.98 23.91 -3.90
N ARG A 38 24.41 24.48 -2.82
CA ARG A 38 24.33 23.85 -1.50
C ARG A 38 23.59 22.50 -1.48
N ILE A 39 22.48 22.37 -2.19
CA ILE A 39 21.71 21.12 -2.30
C ILE A 39 22.49 20.10 -3.11
N LEU A 40 23.13 20.52 -4.20
CA LEU A 40 24.03 19.65 -4.99
C LEU A 40 25.16 19.12 -4.12
N PHE A 41 25.80 19.97 -3.31
CA PHE A 41 26.86 19.54 -2.39
C PHE A 41 26.36 18.56 -1.32
N ASN A 42 25.15 18.73 -0.79
CA ASN A 42 24.60 17.79 0.19
C ASN A 42 24.19 16.45 -0.44
N LEU A 43 23.68 16.47 -1.68
CA LEU A 43 23.42 15.27 -2.47
C LEU A 43 24.73 14.51 -2.75
N LEU A 44 25.78 15.22 -3.15
CA LEU A 44 27.13 14.66 -3.34
C LEU A 44 27.72 14.11 -2.03
N LYS A 45 27.35 14.69 -0.89
CA LYS A 45 27.76 14.22 0.43
C LYS A 45 26.88 13.07 0.97
N SER A 46 25.89 12.63 0.20
CA SER A 46 24.91 11.61 0.60
C SER A 46 24.25 11.92 1.96
N ASP A 47 24.05 13.20 2.26
CA ASP A 47 23.40 13.60 3.50
C ASP A 47 21.88 13.50 3.33
N GLU A 48 21.36 12.31 3.60
CA GLU A 48 19.94 11.96 3.41
C GLU A 48 19.01 12.60 4.45
N ASN A 49 19.56 13.30 5.45
CA ASN A 49 18.84 13.99 6.52
C ASN A 49 18.45 15.44 6.17
N TRP A 50 18.38 15.79 4.87
CA TRP A 50 17.97 17.12 4.45
C TRP A 50 16.52 17.44 4.87
N GLU A 51 16.36 18.39 5.79
CA GLU A 51 15.05 18.92 6.15
C GLU A 51 14.62 19.96 5.12
N LEU A 52 13.40 19.80 4.58
CA LEU A 52 12.84 20.81 3.69
C LEU A 52 12.70 22.15 4.43
N GLU A 53 13.10 23.23 3.78
CA GLU A 53 12.83 24.57 4.29
C GLU A 53 11.32 24.77 4.48
N SER A 54 10.93 25.19 5.69
CA SER A 54 9.52 25.31 6.08
C SER A 54 8.72 26.27 5.19
N SER A 55 9.38 27.28 4.64
CA SER A 55 8.82 28.28 3.72
C SER A 55 8.34 27.66 2.39
N LEU A 56 9.14 26.77 1.81
CA LEU A 56 8.83 26.07 0.56
C LEU A 56 7.70 25.06 0.76
N SER A 57 7.76 24.30 1.86
CA SER A 57 6.68 23.40 2.28
C SER A 57 5.35 24.14 2.34
N GLN A 58 5.32 25.25 3.08
CA GLN A 58 4.11 26.05 3.27
C GLN A 58 3.58 26.60 1.94
N THR A 59 4.44 27.07 1.04
CA THR A 59 4.01 27.60 -0.26
C THR A 59 3.37 26.52 -1.14
N PHE A 60 3.98 25.33 -1.19
CA PHE A 60 3.45 24.19 -1.93
C PHE A 60 2.08 23.75 -1.37
N PHE A 61 2.00 23.52 -0.06
CA PHE A 61 0.73 23.12 0.56
C PHE A 61 -0.33 24.22 0.51
N LYS A 62 0.05 25.50 0.60
CA LYS A 62 -0.90 26.63 0.42
C LYS A 62 -1.54 26.62 -0.97
N LYS A 63 -0.79 26.28 -2.02
CA LYS A 63 -1.35 26.13 -3.38
C LYS A 63 -2.42 25.02 -3.42
N ILE A 64 -2.12 23.87 -2.81
CA ILE A 64 -3.06 22.74 -2.73
C ILE A 64 -4.30 23.12 -1.92
N MET A 65 -4.11 23.76 -0.77
CA MET A 65 -5.22 24.18 0.10
C MET A 65 -6.06 25.29 -0.53
N ASN A 66 -5.50 26.16 -1.36
CA ASN A 66 -6.24 27.21 -2.07
C ASN A 66 -6.93 26.69 -3.34
N SER A 67 -6.60 25.49 -3.81
CA SER A 67 -7.23 24.88 -4.99
C SER A 67 -8.75 24.66 -4.77
N LYS A 68 -9.54 24.96 -5.81
CA LYS A 68 -10.98 24.69 -5.83
C LYS A 68 -11.27 23.19 -6.07
N ILE A 69 -10.37 22.51 -6.77
CA ILE A 69 -10.47 21.09 -7.16
C ILE A 69 -10.08 20.20 -5.96
N PRO A 70 -10.71 19.03 -5.76
CA PRO A 70 -10.26 18.07 -4.75
C PRO A 70 -8.90 17.50 -5.13
N GLU A 71 -7.92 17.66 -4.24
CA GLU A 71 -6.55 17.20 -4.46
C GLU A 71 -6.18 16.15 -3.42
N TRP A 72 -5.56 15.06 -3.88
CA TRP A 72 -5.08 13.98 -3.03
C TRP A 72 -3.58 14.11 -2.87
N ILE A 73 -3.08 14.01 -1.65
CA ILE A 73 -1.64 14.07 -1.37
C ILE A 73 -1.18 12.68 -0.98
N ILE A 74 -0.20 12.16 -1.72
CA ILE A 74 0.35 10.81 -1.52
C ILE A 74 1.74 10.92 -0.89
N LEU A 75 1.92 10.28 0.27
CA LEU A 75 3.15 10.29 1.05
C LEU A 75 3.74 8.87 1.19
N PHE A 76 5.06 8.78 1.06
CA PHE A 76 5.84 7.55 1.27
C PHE A 76 6.90 7.78 2.35
N PRO A 77 6.59 7.46 3.62
CA PRO A 77 7.55 7.68 4.71
C PRO A 77 8.83 6.86 4.60
N GLU A 78 8.81 5.69 3.97
CA GLU A 78 9.99 4.81 3.83
C GLU A 78 11.05 5.35 2.87
N ALA A 79 10.67 6.30 1.99
CA ALA A 79 11.47 6.95 0.94
C ALA A 79 12.10 6.02 -0.12
N ASN A 80 12.54 4.83 0.27
CA ASN A 80 13.16 3.82 -0.56
C ASN A 80 12.16 2.70 -0.91
N VAL A 81 12.42 2.02 -2.02
CA VAL A 81 11.72 0.77 -2.37
C VAL A 81 12.27 -0.35 -1.49
N TRP A 82 11.39 -1.22 -1.01
CA TRP A 82 11.81 -2.34 -0.19
C TRP A 82 12.66 -3.33 -0.99
N ASN A 83 13.77 -3.76 -0.40
CA ASN A 83 14.69 -4.78 -0.90
C ASN A 83 15.19 -5.61 0.30
N PRO A 84 15.37 -6.94 0.19
CA PRO A 84 15.79 -7.76 1.33
C PRO A 84 17.13 -7.30 1.96
N GLU A 85 18.09 -6.89 1.13
CA GLU A 85 19.38 -6.39 1.64
C GLU A 85 19.24 -5.08 2.41
N ASP A 86 18.42 -4.15 1.90
CA ASP A 86 18.15 -2.86 2.55
C ASP A 86 17.38 -3.06 3.86
N CYS A 87 16.45 -4.01 3.86
CA CYS A 87 15.71 -4.39 5.07
C CYS A 87 16.67 -4.92 6.14
N ARG A 88 17.57 -5.84 5.79
CA ARG A 88 18.57 -6.39 6.72
C ARG A 88 19.52 -5.31 7.24
N LEU A 89 19.92 -4.36 6.40
CA LEU A 89 20.76 -3.23 6.80
C LEU A 89 20.01 -2.31 7.78
N HIS A 90 18.76 -1.97 7.49
CA HIS A 90 17.93 -1.19 8.40
C HIS A 90 17.69 -1.90 9.74
N GLN A 91 17.46 -3.22 9.74
CA GLN A 91 17.29 -3.99 10.98
C GLN A 91 18.52 -3.87 11.89
N LYS A 92 19.73 -4.04 11.34
CA LYS A 92 20.98 -3.83 12.09
C LYS A 92 21.12 -2.40 12.62
N GLN A 93 20.68 -1.41 11.87
CA GLN A 93 20.67 -0.02 12.34
C GLN A 93 19.65 0.18 13.47
N CYS A 94 18.44 -0.37 13.35
CA CYS A 94 17.43 -0.32 14.39
C CYS A 94 17.94 -0.95 15.69
N GLU A 95 18.55 -2.14 15.62
CA GLU A 95 19.16 -2.81 16.76
C GLU A 95 20.25 -1.95 17.41
N LYS A 96 21.15 -1.36 16.61
CA LYS A 96 22.21 -0.49 17.11
C LYS A 96 21.70 0.74 17.87
N TYR A 97 20.56 1.29 17.46
CA TYR A 97 19.97 2.50 18.05
C TYR A 97 18.78 2.21 18.98
N TYR A 98 18.53 0.94 19.33
CA TYR A 98 17.41 0.51 20.17
C TYR A 98 16.03 0.96 19.65
N LEU A 99 15.87 0.95 18.33
CA LEU A 99 14.62 1.24 17.64
C LEU A 99 13.84 -0.06 17.36
N PRO A 100 12.52 0.01 17.13
CA PRO A 100 11.74 -1.14 16.70
C PRO A 100 12.30 -1.79 15.43
N VAL A 101 12.54 -3.09 15.50
CA VAL A 101 12.99 -3.90 14.36
C VAL A 101 11.76 -4.34 13.57
N LEU A 102 11.69 -3.95 12.29
CA LEU A 102 10.59 -4.28 11.37
C LEU A 102 11.03 -5.38 10.42
N GLN A 103 10.12 -6.31 10.09
CA GLN A 103 10.44 -7.47 9.25
C GLN A 103 10.09 -7.27 7.78
N ASN A 104 8.95 -6.64 7.50
CA ASN A 104 8.38 -6.52 6.16
C ASN A 104 8.44 -5.09 5.62
N LEU A 105 8.78 -4.11 6.46
CA LEU A 105 8.80 -2.69 6.12
C LEU A 105 10.17 -2.08 6.40
N LEU A 106 10.50 -1.01 5.68
CA LEU A 106 11.64 -0.18 6.05
C LEU A 106 11.23 0.79 7.16
N TYR A 107 12.22 1.25 7.93
CA TYR A 107 11.98 2.19 9.01
C TYR A 107 11.55 3.56 8.44
N PRO A 108 10.49 4.21 8.95
CA PRO A 108 9.95 5.42 8.35
C PRO A 108 10.84 6.65 8.61
N ARG A 109 10.98 7.50 7.58
CA ARG A 109 11.60 8.82 7.69
C ARG A 109 10.56 9.87 8.10
N PHE A 110 10.86 10.61 9.16
CA PHE A 110 9.89 11.50 9.78
C PHE A 110 9.80 12.88 9.14
N SER A 111 10.89 13.42 8.57
CA SER A 111 10.97 14.82 8.15
C SER A 111 9.92 15.19 7.10
N GLY A 112 9.77 14.37 6.05
CA GLY A 112 8.77 14.61 5.01
C GLY A 112 7.33 14.52 5.53
N PHE A 113 7.06 13.54 6.40
CA PHE A 113 5.75 13.38 7.01
C PHE A 113 5.40 14.53 7.96
N TYR A 114 6.35 14.97 8.79
CA TYR A 114 6.19 16.11 9.69
C TYR A 114 5.88 17.40 8.93
N ASN A 115 6.61 17.69 7.86
CA ASN A 115 6.39 18.88 7.05
C ASN A 115 5.00 18.90 6.40
N ALA A 116 4.55 17.74 5.89
CA ALA A 116 3.22 17.59 5.34
C ALA A 116 2.14 17.80 6.41
N ILE A 117 2.19 17.06 7.52
CA ILE A 117 1.17 17.15 8.58
C ILE A 117 1.17 18.54 9.22
N SER A 118 2.33 19.15 9.48
CA SER A 118 2.42 20.49 10.07
C SER A 118 1.82 21.56 9.18
N SER A 119 1.93 21.41 7.86
CA SER A 119 1.39 22.38 6.89
C SER A 119 -0.11 22.17 6.66
N LEU A 120 -0.58 20.92 6.73
CA LEU A 120 -1.97 20.55 6.42
C LEU A 120 -2.90 20.58 7.63
N ASN A 121 -2.40 20.29 8.84
CA ASN A 121 -3.15 20.34 10.09
C ASN A 121 -3.28 21.77 10.64
N ASN A 122 -3.26 22.79 9.77
CA ASN A 122 -3.45 24.17 10.18
C ASN A 122 -4.95 24.43 10.38
N LYS A 123 -5.34 24.70 11.64
CA LYS A 123 -6.74 24.87 12.09
C LYS A 123 -7.55 25.89 11.27
N GLN A 124 -6.89 26.81 10.58
CA GLN A 124 -7.53 27.86 9.79
C GLN A 124 -8.03 27.38 8.41
N ASN A 125 -7.53 26.25 7.89
CA ASN A 125 -7.89 25.73 6.57
C ASN A 125 -8.19 24.23 6.65
N ASN A 126 -9.37 23.85 7.13
CA ASN A 126 -9.73 22.46 7.42
C ASN A 126 -10.24 21.67 6.19
N LYS A 127 -9.62 21.87 5.02
CA LYS A 127 -10.06 21.22 3.77
C LYS A 127 -9.67 19.75 3.67
N ILE A 128 -8.67 19.32 4.41
CA ILE A 128 -8.25 17.92 4.47
C ILE A 128 -8.72 17.36 5.80
N SER A 129 -9.54 16.30 5.77
CA SER A 129 -10.15 15.73 6.96
C SER A 129 -9.50 14.41 7.40
N THR A 130 -9.05 13.61 6.42
CA THR A 130 -8.73 12.19 6.67
C THR A 130 -7.43 11.78 6.01
N ILE A 131 -6.58 11.10 6.79
CA ILE A 131 -5.45 10.29 6.35
C ILE A 131 -5.94 8.85 6.16
N TYR A 132 -5.56 8.23 5.07
CA TYR A 132 -5.80 6.84 4.74
C TYR A 132 -4.45 6.15 4.66
N ASP A 133 -4.21 5.21 5.56
CA ASP A 133 -3.11 4.29 5.43
C ASP A 133 -3.55 3.12 4.56
N VAL A 134 -2.97 3.04 3.37
CA VAL A 134 -3.26 2.04 2.35
C VAL A 134 -2.08 1.06 2.27
N THR A 135 -2.45 -0.20 2.14
CA THR A 135 -1.55 -1.33 1.90
C THR A 135 -2.13 -2.14 0.76
N ILE A 136 -1.33 -2.38 -0.26
CA ILE A 136 -1.75 -3.11 -1.46
C ILE A 136 -0.93 -4.40 -1.48
N PHE A 137 -1.62 -5.52 -1.48
CA PHE A 137 -1.02 -6.83 -1.66
C PHE A 137 -1.30 -7.32 -3.07
N TYR A 138 -0.28 -7.90 -3.67
CA TYR A 138 -0.36 -8.54 -4.97
C TYR A 138 -0.17 -10.04 -4.75
N LEU A 139 -1.21 -10.81 -5.04
CA LEU A 139 -1.20 -12.25 -4.97
C LEU A 139 -1.13 -12.79 -6.38
N LYS A 140 -0.08 -13.55 -6.66
CA LYS A 140 0.06 -14.27 -7.91
C LYS A 140 -0.60 -15.64 -7.75
N LYS A 141 -1.62 -15.91 -8.57
CA LYS A 141 -2.23 -17.23 -8.70
C LYS A 141 -1.69 -17.89 -9.98
N PRO A 142 -0.82 -18.91 -9.88
CA PRO A 142 -0.38 -19.63 -11.06
C PRO A 142 -1.60 -20.30 -11.70
N ARG A 143 -1.73 -20.19 -13.03
CA ARG A 143 -2.70 -21.01 -13.75
C ARG A 143 -2.25 -22.46 -13.66
N ILE A 144 -3.15 -23.35 -13.28
CA ILE A 144 -2.90 -24.80 -13.27
C ILE A 144 -2.81 -25.24 -14.74
N SER A 145 -1.61 -25.27 -15.31
CA SER A 145 -1.33 -25.96 -16.55
C SER A 145 -1.24 -27.45 -16.25
N ALA A 146 -2.01 -28.26 -16.98
CA ALA A 146 -2.26 -29.67 -16.71
C ALA A 146 -1.02 -30.59 -16.84
N THR A 147 0.18 -30.07 -17.06
CA THR A 147 1.33 -30.88 -17.48
C THR A 147 2.58 -30.81 -16.62
N GLU A 148 2.80 -29.83 -15.74
CA GLU A 148 4.07 -29.80 -14.97
C GLU A 148 3.89 -29.36 -13.51
N SER A 149 4.27 -30.27 -12.60
CA SER A 149 4.57 -30.11 -11.17
C SER A 149 4.01 -28.91 -10.39
N LYS A 150 2.87 -29.13 -9.72
CA LYS A 150 2.47 -28.71 -8.37
C LYS A 150 3.29 -27.58 -7.68
N GLU A 151 3.20 -26.33 -8.14
CA GLU A 151 3.26 -25.18 -7.23
C GLU A 151 1.83 -24.86 -6.76
N TYR A 152 1.32 -25.69 -5.85
CA TYR A 152 0.06 -25.42 -5.15
C TYR A 152 0.34 -24.36 -4.08
N GLY A 153 0.32 -23.09 -4.47
CA GLY A 153 0.43 -21.98 -3.52
C GLY A 153 0.31 -20.64 -4.21
N SER A 154 -0.69 -19.85 -3.84
CA SER A 154 -0.70 -18.43 -4.17
C SER A 154 0.48 -17.76 -3.47
N SER A 155 1.36 -17.10 -4.23
CA SER A 155 2.53 -16.43 -3.68
C SER A 155 2.36 -14.92 -3.71
N PHE A 156 2.75 -14.25 -2.63
CA PHE A 156 2.83 -12.80 -2.63
C PHE A 156 4.08 -12.36 -3.39
N ALA A 157 3.86 -11.73 -4.53
CA ALA A 157 4.94 -11.19 -5.34
C ALA A 157 4.50 -9.84 -5.89
N SER A 158 5.27 -8.79 -5.61
CA SER A 158 5.03 -7.46 -6.19
C SER A 158 5.37 -7.53 -7.69
N PRO A 159 4.38 -7.44 -8.60
CA PRO A 159 4.65 -7.55 -10.02
C PRO A 159 5.33 -6.28 -10.51
N THR A 160 6.26 -6.44 -11.46
CA THR A 160 6.74 -5.31 -12.26
C THR A 160 5.59 -4.78 -13.12
N LEU A 161 5.61 -3.50 -13.48
CA LEU A 161 4.61 -2.90 -14.36
C LEU A 161 4.38 -3.71 -15.65
N LEU A 162 5.46 -4.21 -16.27
CA LEU A 162 5.38 -5.08 -17.45
C LEU A 162 4.66 -6.40 -17.15
N LYS A 163 4.86 -7.01 -15.97
CA LYS A 163 4.15 -8.24 -15.59
C LYS A 163 2.66 -7.99 -15.39
N ILE A 164 2.26 -6.82 -14.91
CA ILE A 164 0.84 -6.46 -14.79
C ILE A 164 0.16 -6.45 -16.17
N PHE A 165 0.85 -5.98 -17.21
CA PHE A 165 0.28 -5.88 -18.55
C PHE A 165 0.50 -7.11 -19.43
N SER A 166 1.50 -7.95 -19.14
CA SER A 166 1.96 -9.00 -20.04
C SER A 166 1.99 -10.40 -19.43
N SER A 167 1.68 -10.59 -18.15
CA SER A 167 1.66 -11.92 -17.53
C SER A 167 0.36 -12.66 -17.85
N GLU A 168 0.46 -13.96 -18.15
CA GLU A 168 -0.69 -14.84 -18.34
C GLU A 168 -1.30 -15.30 -17.00
N ASP A 169 -0.54 -15.16 -15.92
CA ASP A 169 -0.94 -15.47 -14.55
C ASP A 169 -2.02 -14.52 -14.03
N GLU A 170 -2.94 -15.06 -13.24
CA GLU A 170 -3.96 -14.24 -12.59
C GLU A 170 -3.35 -13.50 -11.38
N ILE A 171 -3.42 -12.17 -11.40
CA ILE A 171 -2.94 -11.32 -10.31
C ILE A 171 -4.17 -10.82 -9.55
N GLU A 172 -4.35 -11.32 -8.32
CA GLU A 172 -5.35 -10.79 -7.40
C GLU A 172 -4.75 -9.62 -6.61
N VAL A 173 -5.44 -8.49 -6.59
CA VAL A 173 -5.02 -7.28 -5.87
C VAL A 173 -5.91 -7.11 -4.64
N LYS A 174 -5.34 -7.26 -3.44
CA LYS A 174 -6.03 -7.00 -2.17
C LYS A 174 -5.62 -5.64 -1.64
N ILE A 175 -6.59 -4.75 -1.42
CA ILE A 175 -6.34 -3.40 -0.92
C ILE A 175 -6.89 -3.28 0.49
N HIS A 176 -6.00 -3.03 1.44
CA HIS A 176 -6.35 -2.73 2.83
C HIS A 176 -6.23 -1.23 3.08
N VAL A 177 -7.28 -0.62 3.65
CA VAL A 177 -7.37 0.82 3.89
C VAL A 177 -7.78 1.11 5.34
N LYS A 178 -6.96 1.86 6.07
CA LYS A 178 -7.28 2.38 7.40
C LYS A 178 -7.45 3.90 7.36
N SER A 179 -8.63 4.40 7.70
CA SER A 179 -8.87 5.85 7.79
C SER A 179 -8.56 6.39 9.19
N LYS A 180 -7.94 7.57 9.25
CA LYS A 180 -7.51 8.27 10.47
C LYS A 180 -7.81 9.75 10.30
N LEU A 181 -8.57 10.34 11.21
CA LEU A 181 -8.86 11.77 11.17
C LEU A 181 -7.57 12.58 11.38
N ILE A 182 -7.29 13.55 10.52
CA ILE A 182 -6.09 14.38 10.61
C ILE A 182 -6.05 15.18 11.92
N MET A 183 -7.22 15.53 12.46
CA MET A 183 -7.37 16.20 13.76
C MET A 183 -6.89 15.36 14.94
N ARG A 184 -6.87 14.02 14.81
CA ARG A 184 -6.37 13.10 15.84
C ARG A 184 -4.85 12.91 15.76
N VAL A 185 -4.21 13.41 14.71
CA VAL A 185 -2.77 13.27 14.51
C VAL A 185 -2.01 14.35 15.30
N PRO A 186 -0.99 13.98 16.10
CA PRO A 186 -0.23 14.95 16.87
C PRO A 186 0.48 15.98 15.99
N THR A 187 0.47 17.25 16.38
CA THR A 187 1.18 18.32 15.66
C THR A 187 2.62 18.52 16.12
N LYS A 188 2.93 18.16 17.38
CA LYS A 188 4.28 18.29 17.93
C LYS A 188 5.20 17.21 17.35
N ARG A 189 6.35 17.62 16.81
CA ARG A 189 7.34 16.74 16.14
C ARG A 189 7.60 15.41 16.87
N LYS A 190 8.10 15.46 18.10
CA LYS A 190 8.39 14.24 18.90
C LYS A 190 7.19 13.31 19.10
N ARG A 191 5.97 13.86 19.19
CA ARG A 191 4.74 13.05 19.35
C ARG A 191 4.30 12.46 18.02
N LEU A 192 4.48 13.21 16.94
CA LEU A 192 4.17 12.74 15.59
C LEU A 192 5.12 11.62 15.15
N GLU A 193 6.39 11.74 15.49
CA GLU A 193 7.42 10.70 15.22
C GLU A 193 7.03 9.38 15.88
N ARG A 194 6.75 9.39 17.18
CA ARG A 194 6.27 8.19 17.90
C ARG A 194 4.95 7.65 17.38
N TRP A 195 4.02 8.55 17.01
CA TRP A 195 2.74 8.13 16.44
C TRP A 195 2.95 7.40 15.10
N LEU A 196 3.84 7.92 14.24
CA LEU A 196 4.15 7.30 12.96
C LEU A 196 4.85 5.97 13.14
N GLU A 197 5.82 5.91 14.05
CA GLU A 197 6.52 4.68 14.44
C GLU A 197 5.53 3.60 14.91
N HIS A 198 4.61 3.94 15.82
CA HIS A 198 3.57 3.01 16.28
C HIS A 198 2.70 2.51 15.13
N CYS A 199 2.29 3.40 14.22
CA CYS A 199 1.53 3.01 13.03
C CYS A 199 2.31 2.03 12.15
N TRP A 200 3.63 2.21 12.02
CA TRP A 200 4.51 1.32 11.25
C TRP A 200 4.65 -0.04 11.91
N VAL A 201 4.82 -0.10 13.23
CA VAL A 201 4.88 -1.36 13.98
C VAL A 201 3.57 -2.15 13.88
N GLU A 202 2.42 -1.49 14.02
CA GLU A 202 1.12 -2.14 13.82
C GLU A 202 0.95 -2.66 12.40
N LYS A 203 1.43 -1.90 11.42
CA LYS A 203 1.34 -2.27 10.01
C LYS A 203 2.24 -3.46 9.68
N ASP A 204 3.45 -3.50 10.22
CA ASP A 204 4.38 -4.62 10.03
C ASP A 204 3.78 -5.92 10.57
N LYS A 205 3.21 -5.90 11.78
CA LYS A 205 2.49 -7.03 12.37
C LYS A 205 1.31 -7.48 11.51
N PHE A 206 0.53 -6.52 11.00
CA PHE A 206 -0.58 -6.82 10.12
C PHE A 206 -0.11 -7.52 8.83
N ILE A 207 0.97 -7.04 8.21
CA ILE A 207 1.54 -7.67 7.01
C ILE A 207 2.03 -9.09 7.33
N THR A 208 2.73 -9.29 8.45
CA THR A 208 3.12 -10.65 8.89
C THR A 208 1.91 -11.56 9.03
N ASN A 209 0.83 -11.10 9.67
CA ASN A 209 -0.38 -11.91 9.86
C ASN A 209 -1.05 -12.25 8.53
N GLU A 210 -1.10 -11.32 7.57
CA GLU A 210 -1.61 -11.57 6.22
C GLU A 210 -0.75 -12.59 5.46
N TYR A 211 0.58 -12.54 5.62
CA TYR A 211 1.46 -13.57 5.05
C TYR A 211 1.21 -14.95 5.67
N LEU A 212 1.08 -15.02 7.00
CA LEU A 212 0.83 -16.27 7.71
C LEU A 212 -0.53 -16.88 7.36
N SER A 213 -1.59 -16.07 7.25
CA SER A 213 -2.93 -16.58 6.94
C SER A 213 -3.00 -17.27 5.58
N HIS A 214 -2.27 -16.78 4.58
CA HIS A 214 -2.24 -17.36 3.24
C HIS A 214 -1.22 -18.49 3.07
N GLN A 215 -0.23 -18.60 3.98
CA GLN A 215 0.64 -19.78 4.05
C GLN A 215 -0.05 -20.98 4.73
N ILE A 216 -1.06 -20.73 5.57
CA ILE A 216 -1.78 -21.76 6.35
C ILE A 216 -2.98 -22.35 5.58
N GLU A 217 -3.37 -21.83 4.41
CA GLU A 217 -4.31 -22.57 3.55
C GLU A 217 -3.59 -23.74 2.85
N PRO A 218 -3.52 -24.89 3.52
CA PRO A 218 -4.37 -26.00 3.11
C PRO A 218 -4.96 -26.78 4.31
N ILE A 219 -6.05 -27.52 4.05
CA ILE A 219 -6.74 -28.50 4.92
C ILE A 219 -7.96 -27.93 5.68
N VAL A 220 -9.06 -27.70 4.96
CA VAL A 220 -10.40 -27.98 5.50
C VAL A 220 -11.14 -28.85 4.48
N SER A 221 -11.05 -30.16 4.74
CA SER A 221 -12.07 -31.20 4.55
C SER A 221 -13.10 -31.02 3.43
N THR A 222 -12.84 -31.70 2.30
CA THR A 222 -13.89 -32.42 1.55
C THR A 222 -13.41 -33.84 1.31
N SER A 223 -13.37 -34.61 2.41
CA SER A 223 -13.44 -36.06 2.32
C SER A 223 -14.68 -36.52 3.07
N LEU A 224 -15.50 -37.28 2.35
CA LEU A 224 -16.68 -38.06 2.74
C LEU A 224 -18.03 -37.38 2.42
N ILE A 225 -18.86 -38.15 1.69
CA ILE A 225 -20.16 -37.85 1.05
C ILE A 225 -19.93 -37.28 -0.38
N ASP A 226 -19.86 -38.05 -1.48
CA ASP A 226 -20.52 -39.31 -1.82
C ASP A 226 -19.70 -40.18 -2.78
N LYS A 227 -19.81 -41.50 -2.59
CA LYS A 227 -19.30 -42.56 -3.47
C LYS A 227 -20.08 -42.61 -4.80
N PRO A 228 -19.50 -43.17 -5.88
CA PRO A 228 -20.11 -43.23 -7.20
C PRO A 228 -21.28 -44.22 -7.23
N ILE A 229 -22.44 -43.78 -7.67
CA ILE A 229 -23.59 -44.64 -7.96
C ILE A 229 -23.51 -45.08 -9.44
N THR A 230 -23.05 -46.33 -9.63
CA THR A 230 -23.41 -47.31 -10.70
C THR A 230 -23.37 -46.84 -12.17
N SER A 231 -22.55 -47.37 -13.09
CA SER A 231 -22.37 -48.79 -13.48
C SER A 231 -23.61 -49.70 -13.32
N LEU A 232 -24.78 -49.30 -13.82
CA LEU A 232 -25.91 -50.21 -14.07
C LEU A 232 -26.78 -49.68 -15.23
N LEU A 233 -26.32 -49.79 -16.47
CA LEU A 233 -27.20 -49.88 -17.66
C LEU A 233 -26.53 -50.75 -18.73
N THR A 234 -26.42 -52.04 -18.43
CA THR A 234 -26.41 -53.12 -19.44
C THR A 234 -27.49 -54.12 -19.02
N SER A 235 -28.63 -54.11 -19.69
CA SER A 235 -29.14 -55.16 -20.61
C SER A 235 -30.68 -55.23 -20.37
N PRO A 236 -31.55 -55.76 -21.26
CA PRO A 236 -31.32 -56.93 -22.10
C PRO A 236 -31.86 -56.86 -23.55
N SER A 237 -31.40 -57.88 -24.28
CA SER A 237 -31.93 -58.44 -25.53
C SER A 237 -33.44 -58.31 -25.77
N THR A 238 -33.79 -57.93 -27.00
CA THR A 238 -34.97 -58.46 -27.70
C THR A 238 -34.49 -59.19 -28.96
N ASN A 239 -34.52 -60.52 -28.90
CA ASN A 239 -34.69 -61.36 -30.08
C ASN A 239 -36.09 -61.10 -30.66
N GLU A 240 -36.22 -61.09 -31.99
CA GLU A 240 -37.14 -61.95 -32.78
C GLU A 240 -37.10 -61.52 -34.27
N ILE A 241 -36.56 -62.35 -35.18
CA ILE A 241 -37.27 -63.26 -36.11
C ILE A 241 -37.97 -62.50 -37.25
N SER A 242 -37.43 -62.47 -38.48
CA SER A 242 -37.78 -63.31 -39.66
C SER A 242 -37.58 -62.41 -40.90
N LYS A 243 -37.30 -62.83 -42.13
CA LYS A 243 -37.31 -64.09 -42.85
C LYS A 243 -36.46 -63.87 -44.11
#